data_AF-A0A7V4FZY8-F1
#
_entry.id   AF-A0A7V4FZY8-F1
#
_cell.length_a   1.000
_cell.length_b   1.000
_cell.length_c   1.000
_cell.angle_alpha   90.00
_cell.angle_beta   90.00
_cell.angle_gamma   90.00
#
_symmetry.space_group_name_H-M   'P 1'
#
loop_
_entity.id
_entity.type
_entity.pdbx_description
1 polymer ?
#
loop_
_entity_poly.entity_id
_entity_poly.type
_entity_poly.pdbx_seq_one_letter_code
_entity_poly.pdbx_strand_id
1 'polypeptide(L)'
;MTTDREPALDLFDGPERQTPVDAPLAERMRPQTFDEFVGQEEIVGKNRPLRKAVEADRLTSVILWGPPGCGKTTLAHLISRYTKGHFVHFSAVTSGIPELREIL
;
A
#
# COMPACT_ATOMS: atom_id res chain seq x y z
N MET A 1 17.52 -19.18 -43.89
CA MET A 1 16.33 -18.33 -43.68
C MET A 1 15.95 -18.47 -42.22
N THR A 2 16.39 -17.50 -41.44
CA THR A 2 16.12 -17.32 -40.02
C THR A 2 14.64 -16.99 -39.84
N THR A 3 13.91 -17.80 -39.07
CA THR A 3 12.59 -17.40 -38.56
C THR A 3 12.83 -16.80 -37.18
N ASP A 4 12.75 -15.47 -37.11
CA ASP A 4 12.69 -14.71 -35.87
C ASP A 4 11.53 -15.24 -35.02
N ARG A 5 11.85 -15.75 -33.83
CA ARG A 5 10.87 -15.94 -32.75
C ARG A 5 10.71 -14.59 -32.07
N GLU A 6 9.56 -13.95 -32.25
CA GLU A 6 9.15 -12.81 -31.43
C GLU A 6 9.24 -13.19 -29.94
N PRO A 7 9.83 -12.36 -29.07
CA PRO A 7 9.80 -12.63 -27.64
C PRO A 7 8.35 -12.51 -27.17
N ALA A 8 7.81 -13.60 -26.63
CA ALA A 8 6.52 -13.60 -25.97
C ALA A 8 6.56 -12.54 -24.86
N LEU A 9 5.76 -11.49 -25.02
CA LEU A 9 5.50 -10.51 -23.98
C LEU A 9 4.99 -11.28 -22.75
N ASP A 10 5.75 -11.29 -21.66
CA ASP A 10 5.39 -11.99 -20.44
C ASP A 10 4.13 -11.32 -19.86
N LEU A 11 3.03 -12.08 -19.84
CA LEU A 11 1.73 -11.62 -19.32
C LEU A 11 1.80 -11.29 -17.82
N PHE A 12 2.87 -11.72 -17.14
CA PHE A 12 3.14 -11.47 -15.73
C PHE A 12 4.12 -10.34 -15.46
N ASP A 13 4.63 -9.66 -16.49
CA ASP A 13 5.26 -8.33 -16.32
C ASP A 13 4.16 -7.29 -16.09
N GLY A 14 3.62 -7.33 -14.87
CA GLY A 14 2.57 -6.43 -14.43
C GLY A 14 3.02 -4.98 -14.52
N PRO A 15 2.18 -4.07 -15.06
CA PRO A 15 2.56 -2.67 -15.19
C PRO A 15 2.83 -2.10 -13.80
N GLU A 16 3.80 -1.20 -13.70
CA GLU A 16 3.93 -0.27 -12.58
C GLU A 16 2.52 0.19 -12.18
N ARG A 17 2.17 0.08 -10.88
CA ARG A 17 0.81 0.29 -10.35
C ARG A 17 0.32 1.73 -10.60
N GLN A 18 -0.09 2.01 -11.82
CA GLN A 18 -0.88 3.17 -12.18
C GLN A 18 -2.31 2.86 -11.76
N THR A 19 -2.92 3.71 -10.95
CA THR A 19 -4.32 3.55 -10.55
C THR A 19 -5.17 3.52 -11.82
N PRO A 20 -5.81 2.38 -12.18
CA PRO A 20 -6.59 2.30 -13.40
C PRO A 20 -7.69 3.36 -13.40
N VAL A 21 -7.97 3.97 -14.55
CA VAL A 21 -9.03 5.00 -14.68
C VAL A 21 -10.39 4.46 -14.19
N ASP A 22 -10.59 3.15 -14.31
CA ASP A 22 -11.80 2.42 -13.91
C ASP A 22 -11.83 2.01 -12.43
N ALA A 23 -10.82 2.36 -11.63
CA ALA A 23 -10.81 2.05 -10.21
C ALA A 23 -11.93 2.79 -9.45
N PRO A 24 -12.48 2.22 -8.36
CA PRO A 24 -13.46 2.90 -7.51
C PRO A 24 -12.97 4.27 -7.05
N LEU A 25 -13.88 5.24 -6.93
CA LEU A 25 -13.52 6.62 -6.54
C LEU A 25 -12.73 6.66 -5.23
N ALA A 26 -13.08 5.84 -4.25
CA ALA A 26 -12.39 5.78 -2.97
C ALA A 26 -10.91 5.37 -3.10
N GLU A 27 -10.58 4.53 -4.07
CA GLU A 27 -9.19 4.15 -4.36
C GLU A 27 -8.45 5.30 -5.06
N ARG A 28 -9.09 5.94 -6.03
CA ARG A 28 -8.53 7.09 -6.76
C ARG A 28 -8.29 8.31 -5.89
N MET A 29 -9.16 8.56 -4.91
CA MET A 29 -9.06 9.70 -3.99
C MET A 29 -8.12 9.41 -2.81
N ARG A 30 -7.48 8.23 -2.75
CA ARG A 30 -6.60 7.89 -1.65
C ARG A 30 -5.40 8.86 -1.64
N PRO A 31 -5.11 9.53 -0.51
CA PRO A 31 -3.97 10.43 -0.41
C PRO A 31 -2.65 9.73 -0.71
N GLN A 32 -1.76 10.46 -1.38
CA GLN A 32 -0.45 9.98 -1.85
C GLN A 32 0.66 10.39 -0.89
N THR A 33 0.43 11.43 -0.08
CA THR A 33 1.36 11.96 0.91
C THR A 33 0.70 12.15 2.29
N PHE A 34 1.49 12.23 3.35
CA PHE A 34 0.97 12.52 4.70
C PHE A 34 0.29 13.90 4.81
N ASP A 35 0.68 14.87 3.99
CA ASP A 35 0.10 16.22 4.02
C ASP A 35 -1.30 16.27 3.35
N GLU A 36 -1.66 15.28 2.53
CA GLU A 36 -3.00 15.10 1.98
C GLU A 36 -3.93 14.30 2.91
N PHE A 37 -3.41 13.73 3.99
CA PHE A 37 -4.19 12.90 4.91
C PHE A 37 -4.98 13.78 5.90
N VAL A 38 -6.32 13.73 5.81
CA VAL A 38 -7.21 14.65 6.55
C VAL A 38 -7.65 14.09 7.91
N GLY A 39 -7.65 14.94 8.94
CA GLY A 39 -8.38 14.73 10.19
C GLY A 39 -7.68 13.92 11.29
N GLN A 40 -6.41 13.53 11.08
CA GLN A 40 -5.61 12.81 12.10
C GLN A 40 -4.30 13.56 12.41
N GLU A 41 -4.29 14.90 12.45
CA GLU A 41 -3.06 15.69 12.64
C GLU A 41 -2.36 15.40 13.99
N GLU A 42 -3.09 14.93 14.99
CA GLU A 42 -2.51 14.53 16.28
C GLU A 42 -1.62 13.29 16.19
N ILE A 43 -1.88 12.42 15.21
CA ILE A 43 -1.18 11.15 15.02
C ILE A 43 -0.18 11.25 13.87
N VAL A 44 -0.60 11.79 12.72
CA VAL A 44 0.18 11.83 11.48
C VAL A 44 0.61 13.24 11.06
N GLY A 45 0.30 14.25 11.87
CA GLY A 45 0.73 15.61 11.61
C GLY A 45 2.25 15.75 11.56
N LYS A 46 2.70 16.90 11.06
CA LYS A 46 4.13 17.23 11.02
C LYS A 46 4.73 17.09 12.43
N ASN A 47 5.92 16.50 12.49
CA ASN A 47 6.66 16.21 13.71
C ASN A 47 6.05 15.20 14.71
N ARG A 48 4.93 14.54 14.38
CA ARG A 48 4.37 13.51 15.26
C ARG A 48 5.23 12.24 15.27
N PRO A 49 5.28 11.48 16.39
CA PRO A 49 6.14 10.31 16.52
C PRO A 49 5.93 9.26 15.43
N LEU A 50 4.67 8.98 15.06
CA LEU A 50 4.36 8.00 14.02
C LEU A 50 4.90 8.46 12.66
N ARG A 51 4.59 9.69 12.24
CA ARG A 51 5.09 10.24 10.97
C ARG A 51 6.63 10.25 10.94
N LYS A 52 7.29 10.68 12.02
CA LYS A 52 8.76 10.65 12.12
C LYS A 52 9.34 9.23 12.01
N ALA A 53 8.70 8.25 12.64
CA ALA A 53 9.16 6.85 12.58
C ALA A 53 9.02 6.29 11.17
N VAL A 54 7.92 6.61 10.47
CA VAL A 54 7.67 6.21 9.09
C VAL A 54 8.64 6.89 8.12
N GLU A 55 8.79 8.21 8.21
CA GLU A 55 9.70 8.99 7.34
C GLU A 55 11.18 8.61 7.55
N ALA A 56 11.54 8.17 8.75
CA ALA A 56 12.89 7.66 9.05
C ALA A 56 13.08 6.17 8.73
N ASP A 57 12.07 5.49 8.17
CA ASP A 57 12.08 4.05 7.89
C ASP A 57 12.44 3.19 9.13
N ARG A 58 11.94 3.60 10.31
CA ARG A 58 12.16 2.94 11.61
C ARG A 58 10.85 2.49 12.26
N LEU A 59 9.80 2.30 11.47
CA LEU A 59 8.53 1.81 11.98
C LEU A 59 8.66 0.33 12.35
N THR A 60 8.30 -0.01 13.59
CA THR A 60 8.20 -1.40 14.08
C THR A 60 6.79 -1.96 13.83
N SER A 61 6.44 -3.09 14.46
CA SER A 61 5.07 -3.62 14.42
C SER A 61 4.06 -2.60 14.99
N VAL A 62 2.98 -2.36 14.24
CA VAL A 62 1.90 -1.42 14.61
C VAL A 62 0.55 -2.03 14.29
N ILE A 63 -0.45 -1.75 15.14
CA ILE A 63 -1.86 -2.05 14.90
C ILE A 63 -2.59 -0.72 14.69
N LEU A 64 -3.26 -0.56 13.55
CA LEU A 64 -4.11 0.59 13.25
C LEU A 64 -5.56 0.25 13.63
N TRP A 65 -6.12 0.92 14.65
CA TRP A 65 -7.46 0.65 15.17
C TRP A 65 -8.37 1.87 15.05
N GLY A 66 -9.66 1.65 14.78
CA GLY A 66 -10.67 2.70 14.65
C GLY A 66 -11.90 2.28 13.83
N PRO A 67 -12.95 3.10 13.80
CA PRO A 67 -14.22 2.81 13.11
C PRO A 67 -14.05 2.66 11.59
N PRO A 68 -15.00 2.04 10.87
CA PRO A 68 -14.94 1.98 9.40
C PRO A 68 -14.84 3.39 8.80
N GLY A 69 -14.05 3.54 7.73
CA GLY A 69 -13.88 4.83 7.05
C GLY A 69 -12.87 5.82 7.67
N CYS A 70 -12.29 5.54 8.84
CA CYS A 70 -11.29 6.45 9.45
C CYS A 70 -9.90 6.47 8.79
N GLY A 71 -9.73 5.78 7.66
CA GLY A 71 -8.48 5.82 6.88
C GLY A 71 -7.39 4.82 7.27
N LYS A 72 -7.68 3.76 8.03
CA LYS A 72 -6.69 2.71 8.40
C LYS A 72 -5.96 2.11 7.19
N THR A 73 -6.72 1.64 6.20
CA THR A 73 -6.16 1.03 4.98
C THR A 73 -5.36 2.06 4.18
N THR A 74 -5.87 3.29 4.10
CA THR A 74 -5.18 4.41 3.48
C THR A 74 -3.85 4.74 4.17
N LEU A 75 -3.83 4.75 5.50
CA LEU A 75 -2.63 5.01 6.29
C LEU A 75 -1.60 3.90 6.14
N ALA A 76 -2.02 2.63 6.15
CA ALA A 76 -1.13 1.51 5.87
C ALA A 76 -0.52 1.62 4.46
N HIS A 77 -1.34 2.00 3.47
CA HIS A 77 -0.86 2.22 2.10
C HIS A 77 0.14 3.39 2.03
N LEU A 78 -0.12 4.52 2.71
CA LEU A 78 0.84 5.62 2.81
C LEU A 78 2.16 5.15 3.43
N ILE A 79 2.14 4.44 4.56
CA ILE A 79 3.35 3.90 5.20
C ILE A 79 4.17 3.05 4.22
N SER A 80 3.51 2.21 3.41
CA SER A 80 4.20 1.39 2.41
C SER A 80 4.98 2.18 1.35
N ARG A 81 4.61 3.44 1.10
CA ARG A 81 5.29 4.32 0.14
C ARG A 81 6.51 5.03 0.71
N TYR A 82 6.54 5.23 2.02
CA TYR A 82 7.66 5.88 2.72
C TYR A 82 8.70 4.89 3.24
N THR A 83 8.30 3.63 3.41
CA THR A 83 9.18 2.57 3.90
C THR A 83 9.80 1.79 2.75
N LYS A 84 10.97 1.21 2.97
CA LYS A 84 11.63 0.34 1.96
C LYS A 84 11.23 -1.14 2.09
N GLY A 85 10.29 -1.43 2.98
CA GLY A 85 9.83 -2.79 3.26
C GLY A 85 8.96 -3.37 2.15
N HIS A 86 8.92 -4.71 2.09
CA HIS A 86 7.93 -5.40 1.28
C HIS A 86 6.55 -5.25 1.92
N PHE A 87 5.62 -4.67 1.16
CA PHE A 87 4.25 -4.47 1.61
C PHE A 87 3.31 -5.43 0.89
N VAL A 88 2.57 -6.21 1.69
CA VAL A 88 1.60 -7.19 1.20
C VAL A 88 0.23 -6.87 1.78
N HIS A 89 -0.74 -6.66 0.90
CA HIS A 89 -2.14 -6.53 1.29
C HIS A 89 -2.72 -7.92 1.56
N PHE A 90 -3.14 -8.16 2.80
CA PHE A 90 -3.78 -9.41 3.22
C PHE A 90 -5.08 -9.11 3.98
N SER A 91 -6.13 -9.87 3.70
CA SER A 91 -7.44 -9.72 4.33
C SER A 91 -7.84 -11.04 4.99
N ALA A 92 -7.92 -11.04 6.32
CA ALA A 92 -8.31 -12.23 7.09
C ALA A 92 -9.77 -12.68 6.86
N VAL A 93 -10.58 -11.87 6.17
CA VAL A 93 -11.98 -12.21 5.84
C VAL A 93 -12.07 -13.00 4.54
N THR A 94 -11.20 -12.70 3.57
CA THR A 94 -11.25 -13.25 2.21
C THR A 94 -10.11 -14.23 1.92
N SER A 95 -9.06 -14.22 2.74
CA SER A 95 -7.85 -15.02 2.57
C SER A 95 -7.70 -16.02 3.71
N GLY A 96 -7.26 -17.24 3.39
CA GLY A 96 -7.06 -18.33 4.33
C GLY A 96 -5.61 -18.52 4.76
N ILE A 97 -5.38 -19.62 5.47
CA ILE A 97 -4.05 -20.06 5.91
C ILE A 97 -3.12 -20.42 4.73
N PRO A 98 -3.58 -21.07 3.65
CA PRO A 98 -2.72 -21.39 2.51
C PRO A 98 -2.10 -20.12 1.89
N GLU A 99 -2.91 -19.10 1.62
CA GLU A 99 -2.47 -17.85 1.01
C GLU A 99 -1.50 -17.08 1.93
N LEU A 100 -1.70 -17.16 3.25
CA LEU A 100 -0.78 -16.56 4.22
C LEU A 100 0.61 -17.22 4.18
N ARG A 101 0.68 -18.54 3.96
CA ARG A 101 1.96 -19.26 3.89
C ARG A 101 2.78 -18.93 2.65
N GLU A 102 2.14 -18.52 1.56
CA GLU A 102 2.85 -18.08 0.34
C GLU A 102 3.49 -16.70 0.50
N ILE A 103 3.01 -15.91 1.47
CA ILE A 103 3.48 -14.53 1.73
C ILE A 103 4.69 -14.49 2.69
N LEU A 104 4.85 -15.52 3.54
CA LEU A 104 5.90 -15.63 4.56
C LEU A 104 7.16 -16.30 4.02
#